data_AF-A0A838EFE7-F1
#
_entry.id   AF-A0A838EFE7-F1
#
_cell.length_a   1.000
_cell.length_b   1.000
_cell.length_c   1.000
_cell.angle_alpha   90.00
_cell.angle_beta   90.00
_cell.angle_gamma   90.00
#
_symmetry.space_group_name_H-M   'P 1'
#
loop_
_entity.id
_entity.type
_entity.pdbx_description
1 polymer ?
#
loop_
_entity_poly.entity_id
_entity_poly.type
_entity_poly.pdbx_seq_one_letter_code
_entity_poly.pdbx_strand_id
1 'polypeptide(L)'
;MWQRYHLSVGERFSIPVDDTNSVHVSFIALTEVTAIPRLYDTPINPSNGIGMLVDYRSYAAAYAKAGGTPLTPNAVFLRTQSDAASLASVRNTFPDLADRRLLMIDNQQNSVHLDIVGVLAIAVGTVLVLALIGTLLSSWLNAASRRTNFAVMRTLGMASRQIAAVLLWEQGFLYGIAFVLGIGLGALLTIFVAPTVALLDLAGPGGRNNPYDVPSVLTTIPYPQLLLLLMIMGAICLGALLLMAHIVSRPSISMMLRMNED
;
A
#
# COMPACT_ATOMS: atom_id res chain seq x y z
N MET A 1 13.70 -17.56 -18.87
CA MET A 1 14.82 -18.38 -19.42
C MET A 1 14.32 -19.45 -20.40
N TRP A 2 13.36 -20.29 -20.01
CA TRP A 2 12.83 -21.37 -20.86
C TRP A 2 12.34 -20.93 -22.23
N GLN A 3 11.47 -19.92 -22.30
CA GLN A 3 10.96 -19.40 -23.58
C GLN A 3 12.05 -18.76 -24.45
N ARG A 4 13.03 -18.09 -23.83
CA ARG A 4 14.10 -17.36 -24.55
C ARG A 4 15.10 -18.29 -25.23
N TYR A 5 15.39 -19.43 -24.61
CA TYR A 5 16.33 -20.43 -25.13
C TYR A 5 15.64 -21.66 -25.72
N HIS A 6 14.31 -21.63 -25.87
CA HIS A 6 13.49 -22.76 -26.36
C HIS A 6 13.80 -24.09 -25.64
N LEU A 7 14.05 -24.02 -24.33
CA LEU A 7 14.52 -25.17 -23.56
C LEU A 7 13.41 -26.18 -23.30
N SER A 8 13.72 -27.44 -23.50
CA SER A 8 12.91 -28.60 -23.11
C SER A 8 13.56 -29.36 -21.93
N VAL A 9 12.74 -30.11 -21.18
CA VAL A 9 13.25 -30.91 -20.04
C VAL A 9 14.24 -31.96 -20.56
N GLY A 10 15.46 -31.94 -20.01
CA GLY A 10 16.57 -32.83 -20.37
C GLY A 10 17.52 -32.25 -21.43
N GLU A 11 17.22 -31.07 -21.99
CA GLU A 11 18.04 -30.47 -23.05
C GLU A 11 19.35 -29.87 -22.50
N ARG A 12 20.42 -30.04 -23.27
CA ARG A 12 21.74 -29.48 -22.97
C ARG A 12 21.90 -28.13 -23.64
N PHE A 13 22.30 -27.12 -22.87
CA PHE A 13 22.57 -25.78 -23.39
C PHE A 13 23.82 -25.20 -22.73
N SER A 14 24.48 -24.25 -23.41
CA SER A 14 25.67 -23.57 -22.90
C SER A 14 25.41 -22.08 -22.86
N ILE A 15 25.71 -21.45 -21.73
CA ILE A 15 25.59 -19.99 -21.55
C ILE A 15 26.90 -19.42 -20.99
N PRO A 16 27.27 -18.18 -21.38
CA PRO A 16 28.31 -17.45 -20.68
C PRO A 16 27.86 -17.16 -19.24
N VAL A 17 28.76 -17.36 -18.28
CA VAL A 17 28.45 -17.21 -16.83
C VAL A 17 29.35 -16.20 -16.12
N ASP A 18 30.11 -15.43 -16.90
CA ASP A 18 30.98 -14.34 -16.46
C ASP A 18 30.50 -13.06 -17.14
N ASP A 19 30.56 -11.92 -16.45
CA ASP A 19 30.28 -10.57 -16.98
C ASP A 19 31.10 -10.24 -18.25
N THR A 20 32.27 -10.85 -18.44
CA THR A 20 33.12 -10.72 -19.63
C THR A 20 32.72 -11.66 -20.78
N ASN A 21 31.69 -12.48 -20.60
CA ASN A 21 31.22 -13.52 -21.53
C ASN A 21 32.30 -14.51 -21.99
N SER A 22 33.41 -14.63 -21.26
CA SER A 22 34.55 -15.48 -21.64
C SER A 22 34.42 -16.93 -21.17
N VAL A 23 33.72 -17.15 -20.06
CA VAL A 23 33.56 -18.47 -19.42
C VAL A 23 32.21 -19.09 -19.81
N HIS A 24 32.25 -20.13 -20.65
CA HIS A 24 31.08 -20.90 -21.05
C HIS A 24 30.94 -22.18 -20.22
N VAL A 25 29.78 -22.37 -19.60
CA VAL A 25 29.45 -23.59 -18.85
C VAL A 25 28.24 -24.27 -19.48
N SER A 26 28.30 -25.59 -19.62
CA SER A 26 27.21 -26.40 -20.13
C SER A 26 26.30 -26.88 -19.00
N PHE A 27 24.99 -26.81 -19.24
CA PHE A 27 23.94 -27.12 -18.30
C PHE A 27 22.91 -28.08 -18.89
N ILE A 28 22.13 -28.72 -18.03
CA ILE A 28 20.99 -29.56 -18.40
C ILE A 28 19.73 -28.94 -17.79
N ALA A 29 18.73 -28.65 -18.63
CA ALA A 29 17.46 -28.11 -18.16
C ALA A 29 16.66 -29.20 -17.43
N LEU A 30 16.43 -29.06 -16.13
CA LEU A 30 15.68 -30.04 -15.33
C LEU A 30 14.20 -29.66 -15.17
N THR A 31 13.94 -28.46 -14.66
CA THR A 31 12.59 -27.97 -14.40
C THR A 31 12.56 -26.45 -14.45
N GLU A 32 11.38 -25.89 -14.72
CA GLU A 32 11.11 -24.49 -14.53
C GLU A 32 10.80 -24.23 -13.05
N VAL A 33 11.41 -23.18 -12.50
CA VAL A 33 11.09 -22.67 -11.17
C VAL A 33 10.48 -21.30 -11.34
N THR A 34 9.29 -21.10 -10.78
CA THR A 34 8.45 -19.93 -11.05
C THR A 34 9.03 -18.65 -10.48
N ALA A 35 9.83 -18.72 -9.39
CA ALA A 35 10.46 -17.56 -8.78
C ALA A 35 11.73 -17.95 -8.00
N ILE A 36 12.82 -17.21 -8.21
CA ILE A 36 14.04 -17.32 -7.41
C ILE A 36 14.19 -16.01 -6.61
N PRO A 37 14.33 -16.07 -5.27
CA PRO A 37 14.50 -14.87 -4.47
C PRO A 37 15.68 -14.02 -4.92
N ARG A 38 15.53 -12.68 -4.92
CA ARG A 38 16.53 -11.68 -5.37
C ARG A 38 16.78 -11.59 -6.88
N LEU A 39 16.10 -12.38 -7.70
CA LEU A 39 16.18 -12.28 -9.15
C LEU A 39 14.86 -11.68 -9.65
N TYR A 40 14.93 -10.43 -10.10
CA TYR A 40 13.78 -9.69 -10.63
C TYR A 40 14.17 -9.00 -11.93
N ASP A 41 13.24 -8.97 -12.89
CA ASP A 41 13.43 -8.18 -14.10
C ASP A 41 13.27 -6.70 -13.74
N THR A 42 14.31 -5.91 -14.03
CA THR A 42 14.28 -4.46 -13.83
C THR A 42 14.03 -3.76 -15.16
N PRO A 43 13.34 -2.60 -15.18
CA PRO A 43 13.05 -1.86 -16.42
C PRO A 43 14.28 -1.48 -17.26
N ILE A 44 15.46 -1.52 -16.66
CA ILE A 44 16.73 -0.99 -17.21
C ILE A 44 17.69 -2.10 -17.55
N ASN A 45 17.47 -3.29 -16.98
CA ASN A 45 18.18 -4.49 -17.37
C ASN A 45 17.19 -5.66 -17.50
N PRO A 46 16.25 -5.58 -18.48
CA PRO A 46 15.18 -6.57 -18.68
C PRO A 46 15.67 -7.96 -19.09
N SER A 47 17.00 -8.13 -19.20
CA SER A 47 17.66 -9.33 -19.72
C SER A 47 18.66 -9.98 -18.76
N ASN A 48 18.89 -9.42 -17.56
CA ASN A 48 19.73 -10.04 -16.52
C ASN A 48 18.97 -10.96 -15.56
N GLY A 49 17.63 -11.05 -15.67
CA GLY A 49 16.78 -11.94 -14.87
C GLY A 49 16.91 -13.44 -15.21
N ILE A 50 18.05 -13.88 -15.76
CA ILE A 50 18.33 -15.32 -15.91
C ILE A 50 18.76 -15.84 -14.55
N GLY A 51 17.77 -16.13 -13.72
CA GLY A 51 17.93 -16.88 -12.49
C GLY A 51 18.05 -18.37 -12.78
N MET A 52 19.09 -19.02 -12.28
CA MET A 52 19.24 -20.46 -12.40
C MET A 52 19.62 -21.09 -11.05
N LEU A 53 18.92 -22.16 -10.69
CA LEU A 53 19.25 -22.99 -9.55
C LEU A 53 20.14 -24.13 -10.01
N VAL A 54 21.33 -24.21 -9.43
CA VAL A 54 22.32 -25.25 -9.72
C VAL A 54 22.81 -25.89 -8.44
N ASP A 55 23.16 -27.17 -8.53
CA ASP A 55 23.94 -27.81 -7.50
C ASP A 55 25.32 -27.13 -7.39
N TYR A 56 25.60 -26.56 -6.22
CA TYR A 56 26.80 -25.75 -6.00
C TYR A 56 28.09 -26.55 -6.25
N ARG A 57 28.15 -27.82 -5.81
CA ARG A 57 29.36 -28.63 -5.93
C ARG A 57 29.69 -28.93 -7.39
N SER A 58 28.69 -29.35 -8.15
CA SER A 58 28.83 -29.67 -9.57
C SER A 58 29.14 -28.41 -10.39
N TYR A 59 28.48 -27.30 -10.09
CA TYR A 59 28.69 -26.03 -10.77
C TYR A 59 30.07 -25.43 -10.46
N ALA A 60 30.48 -25.38 -9.20
CA ALA A 60 31.79 -24.85 -8.81
C ALA A 60 32.94 -25.64 -9.46
N ALA A 61 32.82 -26.97 -9.56
CA ALA A 61 33.81 -27.80 -10.24
C ALA A 61 33.86 -27.55 -11.76
N ALA A 62 32.70 -27.36 -12.41
CA ALA A 62 32.64 -27.05 -13.83
C ALA A 62 33.15 -25.63 -14.13
N TYR A 63 32.81 -24.65 -13.29
CA TYR A 63 33.21 -23.25 -13.43
C TYR A 63 34.73 -23.09 -13.24
N ALA A 64 35.32 -23.76 -12.24
CA ALA A 64 36.77 -23.76 -12.04
C ALA A 64 37.51 -24.40 -13.23
N LYS A 65 36.97 -25.47 -13.83
CA LYS A 65 37.54 -26.08 -15.05
C LYS A 65 37.46 -25.17 -16.27
N ALA A 66 36.45 -24.31 -16.34
CA ALA A 66 36.27 -23.35 -17.42
C ALA A 66 37.11 -22.07 -17.24
N GLY A 67 37.96 -22.00 -16.21
CA GLY A 67 38.85 -20.86 -15.95
C GLY A 67 38.26 -19.77 -15.05
N GLY A 68 37.09 -20.01 -14.45
CA GLY A 68 36.45 -19.08 -13.53
C GLY A 68 37.10 -19.03 -12.14
N THR A 69 36.89 -17.93 -11.42
CA THR A 69 37.38 -17.76 -10.04
C THR A 69 36.57 -18.58 -9.02
N PRO A 70 37.14 -18.93 -7.85
CA PRO A 70 36.40 -19.65 -6.83
C PRO A 70 35.16 -18.87 -6.35
N LEU A 71 33.99 -19.48 -6.50
CA LEU A 71 32.71 -18.89 -6.09
C LEU A 71 32.55 -18.95 -4.57
N THR A 72 32.34 -17.80 -3.93
CA THR A 72 32.05 -17.71 -2.50
C THR A 72 30.54 -17.55 -2.26
N PRO A 73 29.92 -18.37 -1.39
CA PRO A 73 28.50 -18.20 -1.04
C PRO A 73 28.25 -16.84 -0.37
N ASN A 74 27.21 -16.13 -0.81
CA ASN A 74 26.87 -14.79 -0.32
C ASN A 74 25.61 -14.74 0.55
N ALA A 75 24.75 -15.76 0.50
CA ALA A 75 23.50 -15.83 1.25
C ALA A 75 23.16 -17.28 1.59
N VAL A 76 22.50 -17.48 2.72
CA VAL A 76 22.00 -18.79 3.16
C VAL A 76 20.50 -18.69 3.41
N PHE A 77 19.71 -19.52 2.73
CA PHE A 77 18.28 -19.63 2.94
C PHE A 77 17.98 -20.81 3.87
N LEU A 78 17.62 -20.51 5.12
CA LEU A 78 17.28 -21.51 6.13
C LEU A 78 15.79 -21.44 6.44
N ARG A 79 15.11 -22.60 6.38
CA ARG A 79 13.76 -22.71 6.93
C ARG A 79 13.87 -22.92 8.43
N THR A 80 13.56 -21.89 9.20
CA THR A 80 13.61 -21.90 10.67
C THR A 80 12.21 -21.84 11.27
N GLN A 81 12.02 -22.48 12.42
CA GLN A 81 10.83 -22.25 13.23
C GLN A 81 10.83 -20.80 13.77
N SER A 82 9.64 -20.26 14.06
CA SER A 82 9.48 -18.88 14.55
C SER A 82 9.67 -18.74 16.07
N ASP A 83 10.03 -19.82 16.76
CA ASP A 83 10.28 -19.82 18.20
C ASP A 83 11.60 -19.12 18.58
N ALA A 84 11.60 -18.43 19.72
CA ALA A 84 12.73 -17.64 20.20
C ALA A 84 13.97 -18.49 20.50
N ALA A 85 13.79 -19.69 21.08
CA ALA A 85 14.91 -20.58 21.39
C ALA A 85 15.55 -21.16 20.11
N SER A 86 14.71 -21.54 19.14
CA SER A 86 15.17 -21.99 17.82
C SER A 86 15.95 -20.91 17.08
N LEU A 87 15.50 -19.65 17.14
CA LEU A 87 16.19 -18.53 16.51
C LEU A 87 17.52 -18.19 17.19
N ALA A 88 17.57 -18.23 18.52
CA ALA A 88 18.80 -18.01 19.27
C ALA A 88 19.88 -19.06 18.92
N SER A 89 19.50 -20.32 18.77
CA SER A 89 20.41 -21.39 18.34
C SER A 89 21.01 -21.13 16.96
N VAL A 90 20.18 -20.71 15.98
CA VAL A 90 20.65 -20.39 14.62
C VAL A 90 21.60 -19.19 14.64
N ARG A 91 21.28 -18.14 15.40
CA ARG A 91 22.12 -16.94 15.53
C ARG A 91 23.47 -17.23 16.17
N ASN A 92 23.50 -18.10 17.19
CA ASN A 92 24.75 -18.53 17.81
C ASN A 92 25.61 -19.39 16.88
N THR A 93 24.99 -20.14 15.97
CA THR A 93 25.70 -20.97 14.99
C THR A 93 26.33 -20.12 13.88
N PHE A 94 25.72 -18.97 13.56
CA PHE A 94 26.12 -18.09 12.47
C PHE A 94 26.19 -16.61 12.93
N PRO A 95 27.14 -16.24 13.79
CA PRO A 95 27.20 -14.89 14.38
C PRO A 95 27.51 -13.79 13.36
N ASP A 96 28.25 -14.11 12.29
CA ASP A 96 28.71 -13.14 11.29
C ASP A 96 27.68 -12.90 10.15
N LEU A 97 26.61 -13.69 10.10
CA LEU A 97 25.56 -13.53 9.08
C LEU A 97 24.48 -12.56 9.56
N ALA A 98 24.19 -11.56 8.73
CA ALA A 98 23.11 -10.62 8.99
C ALA A 98 21.74 -11.32 8.96
N ASP A 99 21.07 -11.40 10.11
CA ASP A 99 19.72 -11.96 10.22
C ASP A 99 18.70 -10.98 9.65
N ARG A 100 18.05 -11.38 8.54
CA ARG A 100 16.97 -10.64 7.90
C ARG A 100 15.83 -10.30 8.87
N ARG A 101 15.49 -11.18 9.82
CA ARG A 101 14.40 -10.94 10.78
C ARG A 101 14.76 -9.83 11.77
N LEU A 102 16.01 -9.80 12.25
CA LEU A 102 16.47 -8.71 13.12
C LEU A 102 16.53 -7.40 12.37
N LEU A 103 17.05 -7.39 11.13
CA LEU A 103 17.05 -6.19 10.29
C LEU A 103 15.64 -5.65 10.03
N MET A 104 14.64 -6.52 9.87
CA MET A 104 13.24 -6.09 9.73
C MET A 104 12.70 -5.44 11.00
N ILE A 105 12.96 -6.03 12.16
CA ILE A 105 12.53 -5.48 13.46
C ILE A 105 13.21 -4.13 13.71
N ASP A 106 14.52 -4.06 13.48
CA ASP A 106 15.31 -2.84 13.64
C ASP A 106 14.80 -1.72 12.71
N ASN A 107 14.53 -2.04 11.43
CA ASN A 107 13.94 -1.08 10.51
C ASN A 107 12.55 -0.59 10.94
N GLN A 108 11.71 -1.46 11.53
CA GLN A 108 10.40 -1.06 12.04
C GLN A 108 10.48 -0.14 13.27
N GLN A 109 11.54 -0.30 14.07
CA GLN A 109 11.81 0.50 15.26
C GLN A 109 12.68 1.74 14.96
N ASN A 110 13.15 1.89 13.73
CA ASN A 110 13.98 3.01 13.33
C ASN A 110 13.20 4.33 13.46
N SER A 111 13.87 5.37 13.99
CA SER A 111 13.28 6.69 14.23
C SER A 111 12.64 7.29 12.98
N VAL A 112 13.28 7.10 11.81
CA VAL A 112 12.77 7.57 10.51
C VAL A 112 11.42 6.96 10.17
N HIS A 113 11.23 5.66 10.44
CA HIS A 113 9.96 4.99 10.19
C HIS A 113 8.86 5.55 11.10
N LEU A 114 9.15 5.75 12.39
CA LEU A 114 8.20 6.35 13.33
C LEU A 114 7.84 7.79 12.97
N ASP A 115 8.80 8.59 12.51
CA ASP A 115 8.58 9.98 12.12
C ASP A 115 7.66 10.08 10.89
N ILE A 116 7.92 9.29 9.85
CA ILE A 116 7.08 9.25 8.64
C ILE A 116 5.65 8.84 8.98
N VAL A 117 5.47 7.76 9.77
CA VAL A 117 4.13 7.31 10.18
C VAL A 117 3.45 8.36 11.07
N GLY A 118 4.19 8.98 11.99
CA GLY A 118 3.67 10.01 12.89
C GLY A 118 3.18 11.25 12.14
N VAL A 119 3.99 11.80 11.25
CA VAL A 119 3.64 12.97 10.41
C VAL A 119 2.43 12.65 9.54
N LEU A 120 2.40 11.48 8.90
CA LEU A 120 1.28 11.08 8.05
C LEU A 120 -0.01 10.91 8.86
N ALA A 121 0.06 10.33 10.06
CA ALA A 121 -1.09 10.17 10.96
C ALA A 121 -1.65 11.53 11.41
N ILE A 122 -0.78 12.48 11.76
CA ILE A 122 -1.19 13.84 12.14
C ILE A 122 -1.82 14.57 10.95
N ALA A 123 -1.24 14.45 9.76
CA ALA A 123 -1.76 15.06 8.54
C ALA A 123 -3.16 14.53 8.21
N VAL A 124 -3.32 13.20 8.20
CA VAL A 124 -4.63 12.55 7.99
C VAL A 124 -5.62 13.00 9.05
N GLY A 125 -5.25 12.99 10.33
CA GLY A 125 -6.11 13.45 11.43
C GLY A 125 -6.56 14.91 11.26
N THR A 126 -5.64 15.79 10.86
CA THR A 126 -5.94 17.22 10.62
C THR A 126 -6.92 17.41 9.47
N VAL A 127 -6.71 16.72 8.35
CA VAL A 127 -7.64 16.75 7.21
C VAL A 127 -9.01 16.19 7.59
N LEU A 128 -9.05 15.15 8.43
CA LEU A 128 -10.29 14.54 8.91
C LEU A 128 -11.10 15.51 9.78
N VAL A 129 -10.43 16.24 10.69
CA VAL A 129 -11.06 17.30 11.49
C VAL A 129 -11.55 18.45 10.59
N LEU A 130 -10.76 18.86 9.60
CA LEU A 130 -11.15 19.91 8.66
C LEU A 130 -12.37 19.50 7.82
N ALA A 131 -12.41 18.25 7.37
CA ALA A 131 -13.56 17.68 6.66
C ALA A 131 -14.82 17.62 7.55
N LEU A 132 -14.67 17.26 8.82
CA LEU A 132 -15.77 17.29 9.80
C LEU A 132 -16.34 18.72 9.95
N ILE A 133 -15.48 19.72 10.12
CA ILE A 133 -15.90 21.12 10.25
C ILE A 133 -16.58 21.58 8.96
N GLY A 134 -16.01 21.28 7.80
CA GLY A 134 -16.55 21.66 6.50
C GLY A 134 -17.91 21.02 6.20
N THR A 135 -18.11 19.75 6.56
CA THR A 135 -19.39 19.05 6.39
C THR A 135 -20.46 19.59 7.35
N LEU A 136 -20.10 19.88 8.60
CA LEU A 136 -21.00 20.52 9.57
C LEU A 136 -21.44 21.91 9.10
N LEU A 137 -20.50 22.73 8.64
CA LEU A 137 -20.78 24.08 8.15
C LEU A 137 -21.65 24.04 6.89
N SER A 138 -21.31 23.17 5.93
CA SER A 138 -22.11 22.96 4.71
C SER A 138 -23.53 22.50 5.03
N SER A 139 -23.67 21.57 5.98
CA SER A 139 -24.96 21.08 6.45
C SER A 139 -25.79 22.19 7.10
N TRP A 140 -25.16 23.02 7.94
CA TRP A 140 -25.80 24.16 8.60
C TRP A 140 -26.25 25.24 7.60
N LEU A 141 -25.40 25.59 6.63
CA LEU A 141 -25.72 26.55 5.57
C LEU A 141 -26.87 26.06 4.68
N ASN A 142 -26.87 24.78 4.31
CA ASN A 142 -27.98 24.18 3.56
C ASN A 142 -29.29 24.20 4.35
N ALA A 143 -29.24 23.91 5.66
CA ALA A 143 -30.41 23.99 6.53
C ALA A 143 -30.92 25.43 6.69
N ALA A 144 -30.04 26.42 6.78
CA ALA A 144 -30.38 27.83 6.89
C ALA A 144 -31.01 28.39 5.61
N SER A 145 -30.40 28.11 4.45
CA SER A 145 -30.87 28.52 3.11
C SER A 145 -32.29 28.05 2.80
N ARG A 146 -32.65 26.83 3.23
CA ARG A 146 -33.96 26.24 2.90
C ARG A 146 -35.12 26.68 3.79
N ARG A 147 -34.91 27.46 4.86
CA ARG A 147 -36.00 27.96 5.72
C ARG A 147 -37.06 28.75 4.93
N THR A 148 -36.63 29.48 3.90
CA THR A 148 -37.51 30.23 2.98
C THR A 148 -38.32 29.29 2.08
N ASN A 149 -37.69 28.24 1.53
CA ASN A 149 -38.36 27.23 0.71
C ASN A 149 -39.36 26.38 1.52
N PHE A 150 -39.10 26.13 2.81
CA PHE A 150 -40.04 25.48 3.71
C PHE A 150 -41.29 26.33 3.97
N ALA A 151 -41.15 27.65 4.05
CA ALA A 151 -42.30 28.54 4.19
C ALA A 151 -43.21 28.48 2.94
N VAL A 152 -42.63 28.47 1.73
CA VAL A 152 -43.38 28.38 0.46
C VAL A 152 -43.99 27.00 0.22
N MET A 153 -43.28 25.92 0.55
CA MET A 153 -43.86 24.57 0.39
C MET A 153 -44.94 24.25 1.42
N ARG A 154 -44.90 24.90 2.59
CA ARG A 154 -45.96 24.79 3.59
C ARG A 154 -47.24 25.50 3.15
N THR A 155 -47.15 26.61 2.42
CA THR A 155 -48.33 27.26 1.82
C THR A 155 -48.92 26.45 0.66
N LEU A 156 -48.11 25.60 0.01
CA LEU A 156 -48.53 24.63 -1.01
C LEU A 156 -48.98 23.27 -0.43
N GLY A 157 -48.98 23.08 0.89
CA GLY A 157 -49.49 21.87 1.56
C GLY A 157 -48.54 20.67 1.60
N MET A 158 -47.26 20.84 1.23
CA MET A 158 -46.30 19.75 1.21
C MET A 158 -45.74 19.44 2.60
N ALA A 159 -45.62 18.15 2.95
CA ALA A 159 -45.15 17.72 4.26
C ALA A 159 -43.63 17.89 4.42
N SER A 160 -43.18 18.45 5.56
CA SER A 160 -41.76 18.73 5.86
C SER A 160 -40.83 17.52 5.76
N ARG A 161 -41.37 16.29 5.91
CA ARG A 161 -40.64 15.03 5.76
C ARG A 161 -40.19 14.74 4.32
N GLN A 162 -40.95 15.13 3.31
CA GLN A 162 -40.61 14.84 1.91
C GLN A 162 -39.40 15.67 1.45
N ILE A 163 -39.31 16.91 1.91
CA ILE A 163 -38.19 17.81 1.61
C ILE A 163 -36.89 17.33 2.29
N ALA A 164 -37.00 16.83 3.52
CA ALA A 164 -35.87 16.22 4.22
C ALA A 164 -35.38 14.93 3.52
N ALA A 165 -36.30 14.11 3.00
CA ALA A 165 -35.95 12.88 2.28
C ALA A 165 -35.17 13.15 0.98
N VAL A 166 -35.60 14.13 0.18
CA VAL A 166 -34.88 14.51 -1.05
C VAL A 166 -33.48 15.03 -0.72
N LEU A 167 -33.35 15.85 0.32
CA LEU A 167 -32.06 16.41 0.72
C LEU A 167 -31.11 15.34 1.26
N LEU A 168 -31.62 14.39 2.05
CA LEU A 168 -30.86 13.23 2.50
C LEU A 168 -30.35 12.40 1.31
N TRP A 169 -31.15 12.28 0.26
CA TRP A 169 -30.77 11.54 -0.94
C TRP A 169 -29.68 12.27 -1.74
N GLU A 170 -29.80 13.58 -1.95
CA GLU A 170 -28.76 14.41 -2.58
C GLU A 170 -27.44 14.35 -1.83
N GLN A 171 -27.47 14.54 -0.50
CA GLN A 171 -26.25 14.53 0.31
C GLN A 171 -25.65 13.12 0.43
N GLY A 172 -26.48 12.08 0.51
CA GLY A 172 -26.02 10.70 0.48
C GLY A 172 -25.32 10.35 -0.84
N PHE A 173 -25.85 10.81 -1.97
CA PHE A 173 -25.22 10.62 -3.27
C PHE A 173 -23.87 11.34 -3.39
N LEU A 174 -23.80 12.59 -2.92
CA LEU A 174 -22.54 13.35 -2.88
C LEU A 174 -21.48 12.68 -2.02
N TYR A 175 -21.85 12.20 -0.82
CA TYR A 175 -20.93 11.48 0.05
C TYR A 175 -20.48 10.15 -0.56
N GLY A 176 -21.39 9.43 -1.23
CA GLY A 176 -21.05 8.21 -1.96
C GLY A 176 -19.98 8.44 -3.02
N ILE A 177 -20.15 9.48 -3.85
CA ILE A 177 -19.15 9.85 -4.86
C ILE A 177 -17.82 10.25 -4.22
N ALA A 178 -17.86 11.08 -3.17
CA ALA A 178 -16.67 11.51 -2.45
C ALA A 178 -15.88 10.31 -1.89
N PHE A 179 -16.58 9.29 -1.40
CA PHE A 179 -15.98 8.06 -0.90
C PHE A 179 -15.29 7.25 -1.99
N VAL A 180 -15.96 7.05 -3.12
CA VAL A 180 -15.41 6.31 -4.26
C VAL A 180 -14.16 7.01 -4.79
N LEU A 181 -14.23 8.34 -4.97
CA LEU A 181 -13.09 9.13 -5.41
C LEU A 181 -11.95 9.14 -4.38
N GLY A 182 -12.26 9.24 -3.09
CA GLY A 182 -11.27 9.22 -2.02
C GLY A 182 -10.52 7.88 -1.94
N ILE A 183 -11.24 6.76 -2.00
CA ILE A 183 -10.63 5.42 -2.06
C ILE A 183 -9.80 5.27 -3.32
N GLY A 184 -10.32 5.69 -4.48
CA GLY A 184 -9.61 5.62 -5.75
C GLY A 184 -8.31 6.41 -5.76
N LEU A 185 -8.34 7.65 -5.27
CA LEU A 185 -7.15 8.50 -5.13
C LEU A 185 -6.15 7.95 -4.11
N GLY A 186 -6.62 7.41 -2.99
CA GLY A 186 -5.76 6.76 -2.00
C GLY A 186 -5.07 5.51 -2.55
N ALA A 187 -5.78 4.69 -3.32
CA ALA A 187 -5.21 3.53 -4.02
C ALA A 187 -4.18 3.96 -5.06
N LEU A 188 -4.49 4.99 -5.85
CA LEU A 188 -3.57 5.54 -6.84
C LEU A 188 -2.28 6.06 -6.18
N LEU A 189 -2.42 6.82 -5.09
CA LEU A 189 -1.29 7.32 -4.31
C LEU A 189 -0.44 6.18 -3.75
N THR A 190 -1.06 5.11 -3.25
CA THR A 190 -0.35 3.93 -2.74
C THR A 190 0.50 3.26 -3.82
N ILE A 191 -0.02 3.17 -5.05
CA ILE A 191 0.68 2.60 -6.20
C ILE A 191 1.88 3.48 -6.62
N PHE A 192 1.75 4.81 -6.56
CA PHE A 192 2.82 5.73 -6.97
C PHE A 192 3.88 5.96 -5.90
N VAL A 193 3.51 5.99 -4.62
CA VAL A 193 4.45 6.29 -3.53
C VAL A 193 5.40 5.11 -3.24
N ALA A 194 4.92 3.87 -3.35
CA ALA A 194 5.74 2.68 -3.12
C ALA A 194 7.04 2.64 -3.96
N PRO A 195 7.01 2.83 -5.30
CA PRO A 195 8.24 2.85 -6.10
C PRO A 195 9.07 4.12 -5.91
N THR A 196 8.48 5.28 -5.65
CA THR A 196 9.26 6.53 -5.48
C THR A 196 10.07 6.53 -4.19
N VAL A 197 9.54 5.98 -3.09
CA VAL A 197 10.29 5.81 -1.84
C VAL A 197 11.45 4.84 -2.03
N ALA A 198 11.23 3.73 -2.75
CA ALA A 198 12.29 2.77 -3.05
C ALA A 198 13.43 3.40 -3.88
N LEU A 199 13.10 4.27 -4.84
CA LEU A 199 14.09 5.03 -5.62
C LEU A 199 14.84 6.06 -4.78
N LEU A 200 14.18 6.70 -3.80
CA LEU A 200 14.82 7.67 -2.89
C LEU A 200 15.82 7.00 -1.94
N ASP A 201 15.52 5.81 -1.42
CA ASP A 201 16.39 5.08 -0.48
C ASP A 201 17.72 4.65 -1.14
N LEU A 202 17.70 4.32 -2.44
CA LEU A 202 18.92 3.98 -3.19
C LEU A 202 19.81 5.17 -3.54
N ALA A 203 19.32 6.42 -3.40
CA ALA A 203 20.11 7.63 -3.62
C ALA A 203 20.95 8.06 -2.38
N GLY A 204 20.89 7.30 -1.28
CA GLY A 204 21.67 7.56 -0.07
C GLY A 204 23.18 7.30 -0.21
N PRO A 205 24.03 7.84 0.70
CA PRO A 205 25.50 7.88 0.56
C PRO A 205 26.23 6.51 0.56
N GLY A 206 25.51 5.39 0.63
CA GLY A 206 26.05 4.03 0.70
C GLY A 206 25.78 3.16 -0.53
N GLY A 207 25.22 3.72 -1.61
CA GLY A 207 24.80 2.99 -2.82
C GLY A 207 25.95 2.40 -3.63
N ARG A 208 26.52 1.27 -3.19
CA ARG A 208 27.39 0.40 -4.02
C ARG A 208 26.58 -0.49 -4.96
N ASN A 209 25.26 -0.36 -4.95
CA ASN A 209 24.33 -1.23 -5.66
C ASN A 209 23.51 -0.37 -6.64
N ASN A 210 23.27 -0.90 -7.83
CA ASN A 210 22.59 -0.21 -8.93
C ASN A 210 21.24 0.38 -8.44
N PRO A 211 20.97 1.70 -8.61
CA PRO A 211 19.77 2.43 -8.15
C PRO A 211 18.40 1.86 -8.56
N TYR A 212 18.40 0.77 -9.31
CA TYR A 212 17.26 0.23 -10.03
C TYR A 212 17.09 -1.27 -9.82
N ASP A 213 17.94 -1.89 -9.00
CA ASP A 213 17.75 -3.26 -8.50
C ASP A 213 16.82 -3.24 -7.27
N VAL A 214 15.67 -2.59 -7.43
CA VAL A 214 14.64 -2.49 -6.41
C VAL A 214 13.74 -3.73 -6.50
N PRO A 215 13.68 -4.58 -5.46
CA PRO A 215 12.76 -5.72 -5.48
C PRO A 215 11.32 -5.21 -5.60
N SER A 216 10.45 -5.97 -6.27
CA SER A 216 9.03 -5.64 -6.36
C SER A 216 8.47 -5.37 -4.96
N VAL A 217 8.03 -4.14 -4.70
CA VAL A 217 7.49 -3.75 -3.39
C VAL A 217 6.17 -4.49 -3.18
N LEU A 218 6.16 -5.47 -2.27
CA LEU A 218 4.93 -6.10 -1.83
C LEU A 218 4.26 -5.17 -0.80
N THR A 219 3.37 -4.32 -1.29
CA THR A 219 2.54 -3.46 -0.43
C THR A 219 1.61 -4.33 0.42
N THR A 220 1.97 -4.52 1.68
CA THR A 220 1.10 -5.18 2.66
C THR A 220 0.18 -4.12 3.25
N ILE A 221 -1.06 -4.04 2.75
CA ILE A 221 -2.04 -3.09 3.27
C ILE A 221 -2.65 -3.66 4.55
N PRO A 222 -2.55 -2.98 5.70
CA PRO A 222 -3.23 -3.39 6.92
C PRO A 222 -4.74 -3.11 6.81
N TYR A 223 -5.46 -4.06 6.20
CA TYR A 223 -6.93 -4.03 6.06
C TYR A 223 -7.71 -3.66 7.32
N PRO A 224 -7.38 -4.11 8.55
CA PRO A 224 -8.16 -3.74 9.74
C PRO A 224 -8.08 -2.24 10.04
N GLN A 225 -6.90 -1.62 9.88
CA GLN A 225 -6.72 -0.18 10.12
C GLN A 225 -7.43 0.65 9.05
N LEU A 226 -7.36 0.21 7.79
CA LEU A 226 -8.10 0.84 6.70
C LEU A 226 -9.61 0.81 6.95
N LEU A 227 -10.16 -0.34 7.36
CA LEU A 227 -11.59 -0.50 7.65
C LEU A 227 -12.02 0.37 8.83
N LEU A 228 -11.19 0.46 9.87
CA LEU A 228 -11.45 1.34 11.02
C LEU A 228 -11.51 2.82 10.60
N LEU A 229 -10.58 3.29 9.77
CA LEU A 229 -10.59 4.66 9.26
C LEU A 229 -11.82 4.94 8.39
N LEU A 230 -12.18 3.98 7.52
CA LEU A 230 -13.36 4.03 6.67
C LEU A 230 -14.66 4.11 7.50
N MET A 231 -14.74 3.33 8.58
CA MET A 231 -15.85 3.33 9.52
C MET A 231 -15.97 4.65 10.27
N ILE A 232 -14.86 5.23 10.75
CA ILE A 232 -14.86 6.55 11.41
C ILE A 232 -15.36 7.63 10.45
N MET A 233 -14.86 7.66 9.21
CA MET A 233 -15.32 8.62 8.20
C MET A 233 -16.80 8.43 7.88
N GLY A 234 -17.24 7.19 7.69
CA GLY A 234 -18.66 6.86 7.46
C GLY A 234 -19.56 7.30 8.62
N ALA A 235 -19.14 7.08 9.86
CA ALA A 235 -19.86 7.51 11.06
C ALA A 235 -19.99 9.04 11.13
N ILE A 236 -18.94 9.78 10.76
CA ILE A 236 -18.96 11.24 10.68
C ILE A 236 -19.97 11.73 9.64
N CYS A 237 -19.92 11.19 8.43
CA CYS A 237 -20.87 11.54 7.35
C CYS A 237 -22.32 11.24 7.77
N LEU A 238 -22.56 10.09 8.39
CA LEU A 238 -23.89 9.68 8.85
C LEU A 238 -24.38 10.59 9.99
N GLY A 239 -23.51 10.95 10.93
CA GLY A 239 -23.79 11.92 11.98
C GLY A 239 -24.18 13.29 11.42
N ALA A 240 -23.47 13.79 10.41
CA ALA A 240 -23.80 15.05 9.74
C ALA A 240 -25.16 15.01 9.04
N LEU A 241 -25.51 13.88 8.38
CA LEU A 241 -26.82 13.67 7.75
C LEU A 241 -27.95 13.63 8.79
N LEU A 242 -27.75 12.92 9.91
CA LEU A 242 -28.73 12.83 10.98
C LEU A 242 -28.95 14.19 11.66
N LEU A 243 -27.88 14.95 11.91
CA LEU A 243 -27.97 16.31 12.45
C LEU A 243 -28.82 17.20 11.54
N MET A 244 -28.56 17.13 10.22
CA MET A 244 -29.32 17.87 9.21
C MET A 244 -30.80 17.49 9.22
N ALA A 245 -31.10 16.18 9.20
CA ALA A 245 -32.46 15.67 9.27
C ALA A 245 -33.15 16.12 10.56
N HIS A 246 -32.43 16.14 11.68
CA HIS A 246 -33.01 16.51 12.97
C HIS A 246 -33.36 18.00 13.05
N ILE A 247 -32.47 18.88 12.57
CA ILE A 247 -32.69 20.34 12.52
C ILE A 247 -33.87 20.68 11.62
N VAL A 248 -33.97 20.04 10.45
CA VAL A 248 -35.06 20.25 9.50
C VAL A 248 -36.40 19.71 10.00
N SER A 249 -36.38 18.62 10.77
CA SER A 249 -37.60 17.96 11.26
C SER A 249 -38.17 18.57 12.55
N ARG A 250 -37.47 19.51 13.20
CA ARG A 250 -38.01 20.26 14.35
C ARG A 250 -38.57 21.62 13.90
N PRO A 251 -39.85 21.74 13.54
CA PRO A 251 -40.45 23.05 13.32
C PRO A 251 -40.54 23.79 14.67
N SER A 252 -39.96 24.99 14.74
CA SER A 252 -40.14 25.89 15.88
C SER A 252 -41.59 26.40 15.88
N ILE A 253 -42.47 25.66 16.55
CA ILE A 253 -43.89 26.00 16.77
C ILE A 253 -44.06 27.31 17.58
N SER A 254 -43.02 27.79 18.23
CA SER A 254 -43.11 28.92 19.18
C SER A 254 -43.04 30.33 18.56
N MET A 255 -42.74 30.50 17.27
CA MET A 255 -42.55 31.84 16.68
C MET A 255 -43.73 32.34 15.85
N MET A 256 -44.75 31.52 15.60
CA MET A 256 -45.96 31.94 14.90
C MET A 256 -47.07 32.48 15.81
N LEU A 257 -46.94 32.37 17.14
CA LEU A 257 -47.94 32.89 18.07
C LEU A 257 -47.70 34.35 18.51
N ARG A 258 -46.51 34.92 18.29
CA ARG A 258 -46.19 36.33 18.64
C ARG A 258 -46.28 37.31 17.47
N MET A 259 -46.64 36.86 16.27
CA MET A 259 -46.75 37.73 15.08
C MET A 259 -48.21 37.93 14.62
N ASN A 260 -49.17 37.51 15.44
CA ASN A 260 -50.61 37.77 15.28
C ASN A 260 -51.19 38.50 16.51
N GLU A 261 -50.32 39.01 17.39
CA GLU A 261 -50.63 39.95 18.46
C GLU A 261 -49.83 41.22 18.18
N ASP A 262 -50.17 41.91 17.08
CA ASP A 262 -50.00 43.35 16.87
C ASP A 262 -50.74 43.74 15.56
#